data_AF-A0A2Z3H8C4-F1
#
_entry.id   AF-A0A2Z3H8C4-F1
#
_cell.length_a   1.000
_cell.length_b   1.000
_cell.length_c   1.000
_cell.angle_alpha   90.00
_cell.angle_beta   90.00
_cell.angle_gamma   90.00
#
_symmetry.space_group_name_H-M   'P 1'
#
loop_
_entity.id
_entity.type
_entity.pdbx_description
1 polymer ?
#
loop_
_entity_poly.entity_id
_entity_poly.type
_entity_poly.pdbx_seq_one_letter_code
_entity_poly.pdbx_strand_id
1 'polypeptide(L)'
;MWVLTKHKGRRTAKKPEPRVIGMPTAVETVLRRRMEQFGTTGHVFLNADGQPWTKNALGLRMRRLRVRAGVQADEQGEEFVLYTNRHTFMTAAGADPTISPPHLARLGGHTNTKTTDKYIHANLAAVADAGRRVGEGISTSAPASGG
;
A
#
# COMPACT_ATOMS: atom_id res chain seq x y z
N MET A 1 8.09 -12.88 1.09
CA MET A 1 7.75 -11.80 2.05
C MET A 1 8.99 -10.94 2.28
N TRP A 2 8.87 -9.60 2.17
CA TRP A 2 9.99 -8.67 2.36
C TRP A 2 9.83 -7.89 3.66
N VAL A 3 10.91 -7.74 4.42
CA VAL A 3 10.90 -7.05 5.73
C VAL A 3 11.89 -5.90 5.71
N LEU A 4 11.38 -4.68 5.91
CA LEU A 4 12.17 -3.46 6.01
C LEU A 4 12.34 -3.09 7.48
N THR A 5 13.53 -3.33 8.01
CA THR A 5 13.90 -2.99 9.39
C THR A 5 14.35 -1.53 9.54
N LYS A 6 14.76 -0.88 8.44
CA LYS A 6 15.15 0.55 8.40
C LYS A 6 14.19 1.31 7.50
N HIS A 7 13.41 2.24 8.05
CA HIS A 7 12.54 3.13 7.29
C HIS A 7 12.27 4.44 8.05
N LYS A 8 11.83 5.48 7.31
CA LYS A 8 11.61 6.84 7.86
C LYS A 8 10.74 6.85 9.12
N GLY A 9 9.58 6.17 9.08
CA GLY A 9 8.64 6.12 10.20
C GLY A 9 9.19 5.48 11.47
N ARG A 10 10.27 4.68 11.38
CA ARG A 10 10.90 4.04 12.53
C ARG A 10 11.57 5.06 13.46
N ARG A 11 12.12 6.15 12.90
CA ARG A 11 12.90 7.16 13.66
C ARG A 11 12.05 7.96 14.64
N THR A 12 10.75 8.09 14.36
CA THR A 12 9.82 8.92 15.12
C THR A 12 8.78 8.11 15.89
N ALA A 13 8.76 6.78 15.73
CA ALA A 13 7.78 5.92 16.37
C ALA A 13 8.18 5.60 17.81
N LYS A 14 7.22 5.72 18.75
CA LYS A 14 7.40 5.33 20.15
C LYS A 14 7.75 3.84 20.31
N LYS A 15 7.16 2.99 19.47
CA LYS A 15 7.49 1.56 19.34
C LYS A 15 7.90 1.30 17.88
N PRO A 16 9.19 1.08 17.58
CA PRO A 16 9.64 0.91 16.22
C PRO A 16 9.33 -0.50 15.71
N GLU A 17 8.30 -0.63 14.89
CA GLU A 17 7.93 -1.89 14.23
C GLU A 17 8.53 -1.97 12.82
N PRO A 18 9.04 -3.14 12.38
CA PRO A 18 9.44 -3.36 10.98
C PRO A 18 8.26 -3.24 10.03
N ARG A 19 8.53 -2.79 8.80
CA ARG A 19 7.52 -2.79 7.74
C ARG A 19 7.60 -4.07 6.92
N VAL A 20 6.50 -4.82 6.90
CA VAL A 20 6.35 -6.01 6.06
C VAL A 20 5.68 -5.62 4.76
N ILE A 21 6.24 -6.06 3.63
CA ILE A 21 5.68 -5.82 2.30
C ILE A 21 5.48 -7.17 1.59
N GLY A 22 4.21 -7.48 1.32
CA GLY A 22 3.83 -8.51 0.34
C GLY A 22 3.93 -7.93 -1.06
N MET A 23 4.57 -8.66 -1.97
CA MET A 23 4.73 -8.25 -3.37
C MET A 23 4.24 -9.37 -4.28
N PRO A 24 3.62 -9.04 -5.43
CA PRO A 24 3.36 -10.02 -6.47
C PRO A 24 4.66 -10.64 -6.97
N THR A 25 4.62 -11.91 -7.38
CA THR A 25 5.78 -12.64 -7.88
C THR A 25 6.54 -11.88 -8.96
N ALA A 26 5.83 -11.23 -9.90
CA ALA A 26 6.45 -10.46 -10.97
C ALA A 26 7.34 -9.31 -10.45
N VAL A 27 6.91 -8.61 -9.40
CA VAL A 27 7.70 -7.53 -8.77
C VAL A 27 8.89 -8.13 -8.03
N GLU A 28 8.69 -9.24 -7.33
CA GLU A 28 9.75 -9.95 -6.62
C GLU A 28 10.85 -10.43 -7.57
N THR A 29 10.49 -11.00 -8.72
CA THR A 29 11.45 -11.43 -9.76
C THR A 29 12.30 -10.26 -10.25
N VAL A 30 11.70 -9.11 -10.52
CA VAL A 30 12.44 -7.91 -10.95
C VAL A 30 13.40 -7.43 -9.86
N LEU A 31 12.96 -7.40 -8.60
CA LEU A 31 13.80 -6.96 -7.48
C LEU A 31 14.98 -7.91 -7.23
N ARG A 32 14.75 -9.22 -7.28
CA ARG A 32 15.81 -10.23 -7.12
C ARG A 32 16.88 -10.09 -8.19
N ARG A 33 16.48 -9.99 -9.46
CA ARG A 33 17.42 -9.75 -10.57
C ARG A 33 18.22 -8.46 -10.37
N ARG A 34 17.59 -7.38 -9.90
CA ARG A 34 18.28 -6.11 -9.61
C ARG A 34 19.23 -6.22 -8.42
N MET A 35 18.88 -6.99 -7.40
CA MET A 35 19.76 -7.26 -6.25
C MET A 35 20.97 -8.09 -6.64
N GLU A 36 20.80 -9.11 -7.49
CA GLU A 36 21.92 -9.90 -8.02
C GLU A 36 22.90 -9.01 -8.80
N GLN A 37 22.36 -8.09 -9.61
CA GLN A 37 23.18 -7.24 -10.46
C GLN A 37 23.84 -6.06 -9.71
N PHE A 38 23.18 -5.47 -8.71
CA PHE A 38 23.61 -4.20 -8.10
C PHE A 38 23.63 -4.19 -6.57
N GLY A 39 23.31 -5.31 -5.91
CA GLY A 39 23.14 -5.37 -4.46
C GLY A 39 24.37 -4.96 -3.66
N THR A 40 25.57 -5.19 -4.20
CA THR A 40 26.86 -4.80 -3.58
C THR A 40 27.06 -3.29 -3.51
N THR A 41 26.35 -2.50 -4.32
CA THR A 41 26.44 -1.02 -4.33
C THR A 41 25.64 -0.35 -3.19
N GLY A 42 24.88 -1.14 -2.42
CA GLY A 42 23.95 -0.65 -1.42
C GLY A 42 22.64 -0.08 -1.98
N HIS A 43 22.50 0.04 -3.31
CA HIS A 43 21.30 0.55 -3.98
C HIS A 43 20.87 -0.35 -5.14
N VAL A 44 19.62 -0.78 -5.15
CA VAL A 44 19.08 -1.69 -6.19
C VAL A 44 18.64 -0.95 -7.47
N PHE A 45 18.29 0.33 -7.35
CA PHE A 45 17.85 1.17 -8.45
C PHE A 45 18.91 2.23 -8.77
N LEU A 46 19.64 1.99 -9.86
CA LEU A 46 20.67 2.88 -10.38
C LEU A 46 20.25 3.43 -11.74
N ASN A 47 20.70 4.64 -12.07
CA ASN A 47 20.54 5.26 -13.38
C ASN A 47 21.61 4.74 -14.37
N ALA A 48 21.64 5.31 -15.58
CA ALA A 48 22.61 4.90 -16.61
C ALA A 48 24.07 5.19 -16.22
N ASP A 49 24.30 6.18 -15.35
CA ASP A 49 25.61 6.57 -14.83
C ASP A 49 26.03 5.78 -13.58
N GLY A 50 25.26 4.74 -13.21
CA GLY A 50 25.49 3.93 -12.01
C GLY A 50 25.13 4.63 -10.69
N GLN A 51 24.52 5.82 -10.73
CA GLN A 51 24.13 6.57 -9.54
C GLN A 51 22.73 6.19 -9.05
N PRO A 52 22.46 6.22 -7.73
CA PRO A 52 21.13 5.94 -7.21
C PRO A 52 20.07 6.89 -7.77
N TRP A 53 18.89 6.35 -8.08
CA TRP A 53 17.76 7.19 -8.50
C TRP A 53 17.32 8.14 -7.39
N THR A 54 17.20 9.42 -7.73
CA THR A 54 16.64 10.45 -6.84
C THR A 54 15.15 10.64 -7.10
N LYS A 55 14.44 11.26 -6.14
CA LYS A 55 13.04 11.65 -6.30
C LYS A 55 12.81 12.49 -7.57
N ASN A 56 13.68 13.47 -7.80
CA ASN A 56 13.57 14.38 -8.94
C ASN A 56 13.80 13.65 -10.27
N ALA A 57 14.82 12.78 -10.32
CA ALA A 57 15.08 11.96 -11.50
C ALA A 57 13.86 11.09 -11.85
N LEU A 58 13.28 10.41 -10.84
CA LEU A 58 12.09 9.59 -11.02
C LEU A 58 10.89 10.41 -11.51
N GLY A 59 10.64 11.59 -10.93
CA GLY A 59 9.57 12.49 -11.37
C GLY A 59 9.74 12.94 -12.83
N LEU A 60 10.93 13.36 -13.22
CA LEU A 60 11.25 13.73 -14.61
C LEU A 60 11.09 12.56 -15.57
N ARG A 61 11.53 11.36 -15.17
CA ARG A 61 11.35 10.14 -15.96
C ARG A 61 9.87 9.84 -16.17
N MET A 62 9.06 9.95 -15.12
CA MET A 62 7.62 9.75 -15.19
C MET A 62 6.96 10.75 -16.14
N ARG A 63 7.30 12.05 -16.03
CA ARG A 63 6.80 13.08 -16.96
C ARG A 63 7.14 12.75 -18.41
N ARG A 64 8.38 12.38 -18.70
CA ARG A 64 8.81 11.99 -20.06
C ARG A 64 8.06 10.76 -20.58
N LEU A 65 7.84 9.76 -19.72
CA LEU A 65 7.06 8.57 -20.06
C LEU A 65 5.61 8.91 -20.36
N ARG A 66 4.98 9.76 -19.54
CA ARG A 66 3.60 10.24 -19.72
C ARG A 66 3.42 10.93 -21.07
N VAL A 67 4.28 11.90 -21.39
CA VAL A 67 4.26 12.61 -22.68
C VAL A 67 4.43 11.64 -23.85
N ARG A 68 5.42 10.73 -23.77
CA ARG A 68 5.67 9.75 -24.83
C ARG A 68 4.53 8.76 -25.03
N ALA A 69 3.82 8.41 -23.95
CA ALA A 69 2.66 7.51 -24.00
C ALA A 69 1.36 8.24 -24.41
N GLY A 70 1.41 9.56 -24.65
CA GLY A 70 0.22 10.35 -25.00
C GLY A 70 -0.80 10.50 -23.87
N VAL A 71 -0.43 10.18 -22.62
CA VAL A 71 -1.32 10.26 -21.47
C VAL A 71 -1.57 11.73 -21.11
N GLN A 72 -2.81 12.16 -21.28
CA GLN A 72 -3.24 13.52 -20.98
C GLN A 72 -3.56 13.68 -19.48
N ALA A 73 -3.68 14.94 -19.04
CA ALA A 73 -4.30 15.25 -17.76
C ALA A 73 -5.79 14.83 -17.79
N ASP A 74 -6.36 14.61 -16.61
CA ASP A 74 -7.81 14.37 -16.51
C ASP A 74 -8.62 15.65 -16.72
N GLU A 75 -9.95 15.55 -16.61
CA GLU A 75 -10.88 16.66 -16.78
C GLU A 75 -10.64 17.83 -15.79
N GLN A 76 -9.96 17.55 -14.67
CA GLN A 76 -9.65 18.52 -13.62
C GLN A 76 -8.24 19.11 -13.79
N GLY A 77 -7.51 18.70 -14.82
CA GLY A 77 -6.15 19.14 -15.10
C GLY A 77 -5.08 18.42 -14.28
N GLU A 78 -5.42 17.34 -13.56
CA GLU A 78 -4.46 16.58 -12.76
C GLU A 78 -3.65 15.62 -13.64
N GLU A 79 -2.34 15.59 -13.41
CA GLU A 79 -1.43 14.74 -14.18
C GLU A 79 -1.25 13.36 -13.53
N PHE A 80 -1.13 12.33 -14.38
CA PHE A 80 -0.67 11.02 -13.92
C PHE A 80 0.79 11.09 -13.44
N VAL A 81 1.00 10.93 -12.13
CA VAL A 81 2.32 11.01 -11.45
C VAL A 81 2.67 9.71 -10.74
N LEU A 82 3.91 9.58 -10.27
CA LEU A 82 4.35 8.39 -9.53
C LEU A 82 3.50 8.10 -8.30
N TYR A 83 3.05 9.15 -7.60
CA TYR A 83 2.20 9.00 -6.42
C TYR A 83 0.82 8.43 -6.74
N THR A 84 0.32 8.62 -7.98
CA THR A 84 -0.96 8.05 -8.43
C THR A 84 -0.96 6.52 -8.33
N ASN A 85 0.18 5.84 -8.54
CA ASN A 85 0.29 4.39 -8.34
C ASN A 85 0.00 3.99 -6.89
N ARG A 86 0.54 4.75 -5.92
CA ARG A 86 0.28 4.52 -4.50
C ARG A 86 -1.19 4.75 -4.18
N HIS A 87 -1.78 5.82 -4.71
CA HIS A 87 -3.19 6.12 -4.50
C HIS A 87 -4.10 5.01 -5.06
N THR A 88 -3.80 4.55 -6.27
CA THR A 88 -4.53 3.47 -6.95
C THR A 88 -4.48 2.18 -6.13
N PHE A 89 -3.28 1.78 -5.68
CA PHE A 89 -3.11 0.63 -4.81
C PHE A 89 -3.92 0.74 -3.51
N MET A 90 -3.85 1.90 -2.84
CA MET A 90 -4.56 2.11 -1.58
C MET A 90 -6.08 2.14 -1.76
N THR A 91 -6.58 2.68 -2.87
CA THR A 91 -8.00 2.70 -3.20
C THR A 91 -8.52 1.29 -3.45
N ALA A 92 -7.80 0.49 -4.25
CA ALA A 92 -8.16 -0.91 -4.49
C ALA A 92 -8.12 -1.73 -3.19
N ALA A 93 -7.10 -1.56 -2.36
CA ALA A 93 -7.00 -2.26 -1.08
C ALA A 93 -8.06 -1.79 -0.06
N GLY A 94 -8.51 -0.53 -0.12
CA GLY A 94 -9.58 -0.01 0.74
C GLY A 94 -10.98 -0.47 0.34
N ALA A 95 -11.16 -0.86 -0.92
CA ALA A 95 -12.39 -1.47 -1.42
C ALA A 95 -12.48 -2.97 -1.11
N ASP A 96 -11.39 -3.61 -0.68
CA ASP A 96 -11.36 -5.04 -0.35
C ASP A 96 -11.98 -5.29 1.04
N PRO A 97 -13.12 -6.00 1.15
CA PRO A 97 -13.81 -6.22 2.41
C PRO A 97 -13.03 -7.13 3.38
N THR A 98 -12.00 -7.83 2.91
CA THR A 98 -11.15 -8.70 3.74
C THR A 98 -10.05 -7.93 4.46
N ILE A 99 -9.78 -6.68 4.05
CA ILE A 99 -8.71 -5.86 4.61
C ILE A 99 -9.28 -4.91 5.67
N SER A 100 -8.90 -5.14 6.92
CA SER A 100 -9.30 -4.25 8.02
C SER A 100 -8.59 -2.89 7.94
N PRO A 101 -9.20 -1.80 8.47
CA PRO A 101 -8.58 -0.47 8.47
C PRO A 101 -7.16 -0.42 9.08
N PRO A 102 -6.84 -1.14 10.18
CA PRO A 102 -5.47 -1.22 10.70
C PRO A 102 -4.49 -1.90 9.75
N HIS A 103 -4.91 -2.96 9.05
CA HIS A 103 -4.08 -3.63 8.05
C HIS A 103 -3.85 -2.73 6.84
N LEU A 104 -4.88 -2.01 6.37
CA LEU A 104 -4.75 -1.03 5.29
C LEU A 104 -3.78 0.10 5.67
N ALA A 105 -3.85 0.61 6.90
CA ALA A 105 -2.89 1.61 7.40
C ALA A 105 -1.44 1.08 7.39
N ARG A 106 -1.24 -0.19 7.78
CA ARG A 106 0.07 -0.86 7.73
C ARG A 106 0.57 -1.04 6.29
N LEU A 107 -0.30 -1.44 5.35
CA LEU A 107 0.02 -1.52 3.92
C LEU A 107 0.46 -0.16 3.37
N GLY A 108 -0.28 0.90 3.69
CA GLY A 108 0.07 2.28 3.32
C GLY A 108 1.31 2.81 4.04
N GLY A 109 1.69 2.24 5.18
CA GLY A 109 2.73 2.81 6.05
C GLY A 109 2.30 4.17 6.62
N HIS A 110 1.01 4.31 6.93
CA HIS A 110 0.45 5.51 7.57
C HIS A 110 0.70 5.44 9.07
N THR A 111 1.18 6.54 9.65
CA THR A 111 1.34 6.69 11.11
C THR A 111 0.03 7.05 11.80
N ASN A 112 -0.95 7.57 11.05
CA ASN A 112 -2.27 7.97 11.53
C ASN A 112 -3.33 7.35 10.62
N THR A 113 -4.36 6.76 11.22
CA THR A 113 -5.49 6.13 10.52
C THR A 113 -6.36 7.12 9.76
N LYS A 114 -6.38 8.41 10.12
CA LYS A 114 -7.13 9.45 9.39
C LYS A 114 -6.78 9.54 7.89
N THR A 115 -5.53 9.27 7.52
CA THR A 115 -5.11 9.25 6.12
C THR A 115 -5.67 8.02 5.38
N THR A 116 -5.90 6.94 6.12
CA THR A 116 -6.46 5.69 5.60
C THR A 116 -7.96 5.79 5.36
N ASP A 117 -8.68 6.56 6.19
CA ASP A 117 -10.14 6.73 6.08
C ASP A 117 -10.59 7.22 4.69
N LYS A 118 -9.74 7.97 3.98
CA LYS A 118 -9.99 8.44 2.60
C LYS A 118 -10.22 7.32 1.58
N TYR A 119 -9.75 6.11 1.88
CA TYR A 119 -9.85 4.95 1.00
C TYR A 119 -10.95 3.97 1.41
N ILE A 120 -11.62 4.22 2.55
CA ILE A 120 -12.63 3.32 3.10
C ILE A 120 -13.99 3.94 2.83
N HIS A 121 -14.76 3.33 1.94
CA HIS A 121 -16.14 3.73 1.68
C HIS A 121 -17.07 2.79 2.42
N ALA A 122 -17.67 3.26 3.51
CA ALA A 122 -18.65 2.48 4.26
C ALA A 122 -19.92 2.31 3.44
N ASN A 123 -20.25 1.07 3.08
CA ASN A 123 -21.55 0.72 2.52
C ASN A 123 -22.50 0.39 3.69
N LEU A 124 -23.52 1.21 3.90
CA LEU A 124 -24.49 1.06 5.01
C LEU A 124 -25.18 -0.32 5.00
N ALA A 125 -25.44 -0.90 3.83
CA ALA A 125 -26.00 -2.25 3.74
C ALA A 125 -25.02 -3.30 4.28
N ALA A 126 -23.74 -3.19 3.92
CA ALA A 126 -22.69 -4.08 4.41
C ALA A 126 -22.49 -3.95 5.94
N VAL A 127 -22.67 -2.74 6.50
CA VAL A 127 -22.65 -2.50 7.95
C VAL A 127 -23.82 -3.22 8.64
N ALA A 128 -25.03 -3.10 8.09
CA ALA A 128 -26.20 -3.80 8.61
C ALA A 128 -26.05 -5.32 8.54
N ASP A 129 -25.54 -5.86 7.42
CA ASP A 129 -25.26 -7.29 7.25
C ASP A 129 -24.18 -7.80 8.21
N ALA A 130 -23.14 -7.00 8.45
CA ALA A 130 -22.12 -7.33 9.44
C ALA A 130 -22.72 -7.37 10.85
N GLY A 131 -23.58 -6.39 11.20
CA GLY A 131 -24.29 -6.37 12.48
C GLY A 131 -25.17 -7.60 12.71
N ARG A 132 -25.95 -8.01 11.69
CA ARG A 132 -26.78 -9.22 11.74
C ARG A 132 -25.96 -10.47 12.01
N ARG A 133 -24.91 -10.72 11.22
CA ARG A 133 -24.04 -11.89 11.36
C ARG A 133 -23.40 -12.00 12.73
N VAL A 134 -22.95 -10.87 13.30
CA VAL A 134 -22.39 -10.84 14.66
C VAL A 134 -23.47 -11.17 15.69
N GLY A 135 -24.65 -10.57 15.59
CA GLY A 135 -25.78 -10.86 16.49
C GLY A 135 -26.17 -12.33 16.48
N GLU A 136 -26.37 -12.92 15.29
CA GLU A 136 -26.70 -14.32 15.11
C GLU A 136 -25.62 -15.26 15.67
N GLY A 137 -24.34 -14.93 15.43
CA GLY A 137 -23.21 -15.71 15.96
C GLY A 137 -23.15 -15.71 17.48
N ILE A 138 -23.43 -14.57 18.12
CA ILE A 138 -23.49 -14.46 19.58
C ILE A 138 -24.66 -15.28 20.13
N SER A 139 -25.85 -15.17 19.54
CA SER A 139 -27.05 -15.91 19.98
C SER A 139 -26.90 -17.44 19.85
N THR A 140 -26.16 -17.91 18.86
CA THR A 140 -25.93 -19.36 18.64
C THR A 140 -24.88 -19.94 19.60
N SER A 141 -24.04 -19.09 20.21
CA SER A 141 -22.94 -19.50 21.11
C SER A 141 -23.28 -19.48 22.61
N ALA A 142 -24.50 -19.09 22.98
CA ALA A 142 -24.96 -19.19 24.35
C ALA A 142 -25.08 -20.67 24.73
N PRO A 143 -24.46 -21.13 25.84
CA PRO A 143 -24.54 -22.53 26.24
C PRO A 143 -25.99 -22.88 26.57
N ALA A 144 -26.43 -24.05 26.12
CA ALA A 144 -27.64 -24.68 26.61
C ALA A 144 -27.50 -24.93 28.11
N SER A 145 -27.90 -23.96 28.93
CA SER A 145 -28.14 -24.18 30.35
C SER A 145 -29.47 -24.93 30.48
N GLY A 146 -29.41 -26.23 30.69
CA GLY A 146 -30.59 -27.03 31.04
C GLY A 146 -30.31 -28.53 31.01
N GLY A 147 -30.09 -29.10 32.21
CA GLY A 147 -29.93 -30.52 32.46
C GLY A 147 -29.43 -30.76 33.87
#